data_AF-A0AAV5WPH8-F1
#
_entry.id   AF-A0AAV5WPH8-F1
#
_cell.length_a   1.000
_cell.length_b   1.000
_cell.length_c   1.000
_cell.angle_alpha   90.00
_cell.angle_beta   90.00
_cell.angle_gamma   90.00
#
_symmetry.space_group_name_H-M   'P 1'
#
loop_
_entity.id
_entity.type
_entity.pdbx_description
1 polymer ?
#
loop_
_entity_poly.entity_id
_entity_poly.type
_entity_poly.pdbx_seq_one_letter_code
_entity_poly.pdbx_strand_id
1 'polypeptide(L)'
;MTRLLIFTLLFVCASAAAGQWKAILGAELVISLGHPVSSWERVIDGKKQIMQICTPKVHEEDCHKWVDETGNVVGWGASIRPNGQLVIKKVTFEDAGDYSTPDDKSDPRTIVSLVVERR
;
A
#
# COMPACT_ATOMS: atom_id res chain seq x y z
N MET A 1 22.62 -11.77 49.10
CA MET A 1 21.20 -11.53 48.76
C MET A 1 21.08 -10.15 48.11
N THR A 2 20.25 -10.07 47.06
CA THR A 2 19.66 -8.82 46.50
C THR A 2 20.58 -7.78 45.84
N ARG A 3 21.46 -8.11 44.89
CA ARG A 3 22.08 -7.06 44.04
C ARG A 3 22.34 -7.40 42.56
N LEU A 4 21.84 -8.53 42.05
CA LEU A 4 22.13 -8.93 40.66
C LEU A 4 20.91 -9.52 39.94
N LEU A 5 19.75 -8.86 40.07
CA LEU A 5 18.49 -9.29 39.42
C LEU A 5 17.70 -8.09 38.87
N ILE A 6 18.38 -7.04 38.42
CA ILE A 6 17.73 -5.85 37.83
C ILE A 6 18.49 -5.39 36.58
N PHE A 7 18.80 -6.30 35.66
CA PHE A 7 19.43 -5.89 34.38
C PHE A 7 18.95 -6.61 33.12
N THR A 8 17.96 -7.51 33.20
CA THR A 8 17.60 -8.37 32.05
C THR A 8 16.10 -8.48 31.81
N LEU A 9 15.32 -7.40 31.96
CA LEU A 9 13.87 -7.47 31.71
C LEU A 9 13.25 -6.23 31.05
N LEU A 10 13.97 -5.58 30.14
CA LEU A 10 13.40 -4.58 29.24
C LEU A 10 13.71 -4.94 27.78
N PHE A 11 13.30 -6.14 27.37
CA PHE A 11 13.11 -6.43 25.94
C PHE A 11 11.76 -5.80 25.55
N VAL A 12 11.76 -4.47 25.45
CA VAL A 12 10.60 -3.73 24.94
C VAL A 12 10.48 -4.10 23.47
N CYS A 13 9.49 -4.94 23.14
CA CYS A 13 9.04 -5.10 21.76
C CYS A 13 8.62 -3.72 21.26
N ALA A 14 9.52 -3.07 20.51
CA ALA A 14 9.18 -1.93 19.68
C ALA A 14 8.16 -2.42 18.67
N SER A 15 6.88 -2.32 19.04
CA SER A 15 5.78 -2.55 18.14
C SER A 15 5.82 -1.36 17.20
N ALA A 16 6.41 -1.52 16.02
CA ALA A 16 6.22 -0.58 14.93
C ALA A 16 4.70 -0.52 14.70
N ALA A 17 4.08 0.59 15.12
CA ALA A 17 2.68 0.85 14.84
C ALA A 17 2.58 1.24 13.36
N ALA A 18 2.74 0.27 12.46
CA ALA A 18 2.34 0.41 11.08
C ALA A 18 0.82 0.55 11.07
N GLY A 19 0.30 1.61 10.45
CA GLY A 19 -1.14 1.80 10.29
C GLY A 19 -1.69 0.66 9.43
N GLN A 20 -2.51 -0.21 10.02
CA GLN A 20 -3.19 -1.27 9.30
C GLN A 20 -4.56 -0.79 8.83
N TRP A 21 -4.85 -0.98 7.55
CA TRP A 21 -6.20 -0.88 7.02
C TRP A 21 -6.78 -2.27 6.76
N LYS A 22 -7.98 -2.49 7.29
CA LYS A 22 -8.73 -3.71 7.09
C LYS A 22 -9.61 -3.56 5.86
N ALA A 23 -9.40 -4.40 4.87
CA ALA A 23 -10.30 -4.56 3.73
C ALA A 23 -11.11 -5.85 3.84
N ILE A 24 -12.34 -5.78 3.36
CA ILE A 24 -13.26 -6.91 3.35
C ILE A 24 -13.14 -7.61 2.00
N LEU A 25 -12.90 -8.93 2.02
CA LEU A 25 -12.83 -9.75 0.81
C LEU A 25 -14.09 -9.55 -0.07
N GLY A 26 -13.88 -9.22 -1.33
CA GLY A 26 -14.92 -8.99 -2.33
C GLY A 26 -15.59 -7.62 -2.29
N ALA A 27 -15.28 -6.77 -1.31
CA ALA A 27 -15.78 -5.40 -1.25
C ALA A 27 -14.94 -4.44 -2.12
N GLU A 28 -15.51 -3.28 -2.43
CA GLU A 28 -14.73 -2.16 -2.99
C GLU A 28 -13.89 -1.53 -1.86
N LEU A 29 -12.63 -1.23 -2.17
CA LEU A 29 -11.74 -0.45 -1.32
C LEU A 29 -11.35 0.84 -2.03
N VAL A 30 -11.47 1.97 -1.31
CA VAL A 30 -10.99 3.27 -1.76
C VAL A 30 -9.96 3.79 -0.78
N ILE A 31 -8.77 4.05 -1.29
CA ILE A 31 -7.64 4.59 -0.54
C ILE A 31 -7.44 6.06 -0.95
N SER A 32 -7.35 6.94 0.05
CA SER A 32 -7.19 8.38 -0.14
C SER A 32 -6.23 8.92 0.91
N LEU A 33 -5.18 9.63 0.47
CA LEU A 33 -4.21 10.27 1.37
C LEU A 33 -4.58 11.72 1.73
N GLY A 34 -5.71 12.22 1.22
CA GLY A 34 -6.19 13.57 1.50
C GLY A 34 -5.54 14.66 0.64
N HIS A 35 -4.60 14.30 -0.23
CA HIS A 35 -4.01 15.15 -1.25
C HIS A 35 -3.95 14.42 -2.60
N PRO A 36 -3.83 15.15 -3.73
CA PRO A 36 -3.68 14.54 -5.04
C PRO A 36 -2.40 13.69 -5.12
N VAL A 37 -2.50 12.55 -5.78
CA VAL A 37 -1.38 11.68 -6.13
C VAL A 37 -1.52 11.27 -7.59
N SER A 38 -0.39 11.24 -8.28
CA SER A 38 -0.24 10.86 -9.69
C SER A 38 0.14 9.39 -9.87
N SER A 39 0.69 8.78 -8.83
CA SER A 39 1.06 7.36 -8.86
C SER A 39 0.91 6.69 -7.49
N TRP A 40 0.71 5.38 -7.55
CA TRP A 40 0.65 4.50 -6.39
C TRP A 40 1.74 3.44 -6.51
N GLU A 41 2.32 3.11 -5.37
CA GLU A 41 3.25 2.01 -5.19
C GLU A 41 2.63 1.00 -4.23
N ARG A 42 2.89 -0.28 -4.49
CA ARG A 42 2.60 -1.33 -3.52
C ARG A 42 3.72 -2.36 -3.45
N VAL A 43 3.85 -2.98 -2.28
CA VAL A 43 4.73 -4.12 -2.04
C VAL A 43 3.87 -5.30 -1.64
N ILE A 44 3.80 -6.30 -2.51
CA ILE A 44 3.06 -7.56 -2.30
C ILE A 44 4.06 -8.70 -2.39
N ASP A 45 4.08 -9.56 -1.37
CA ASP A 45 5.06 -10.65 -1.24
C ASP A 45 6.51 -10.19 -1.44
N GLY A 46 6.84 -9.00 -0.93
CA GLY A 46 8.17 -8.39 -1.05
C GLY A 46 8.50 -7.83 -2.44
N LYS A 47 7.57 -7.88 -3.40
CA LYS A 47 7.76 -7.36 -4.76
C LYS A 47 7.13 -6.00 -4.91
N LYS A 48 7.94 -5.01 -5.29
CA LYS A 48 7.50 -3.66 -5.59
C LYS A 48 6.75 -3.62 -6.93
N GLN A 49 5.64 -2.89 -6.93
CA GLN A 49 4.77 -2.69 -8.08
C GLN A 49 4.30 -1.24 -8.12
N ILE A 50 4.16 -0.67 -9.31
CA ILE A 50 3.78 0.73 -9.51
C ILE A 50 2.57 0.80 -10.42
N MET A 51 1.69 1.76 -10.17
CA MET A 51 0.58 2.14 -11.04
C MET A 51 0.58 3.66 -11.23
N GLN A 52 0.39 4.11 -12.47
CA GLN A 52 0.27 5.53 -12.81
C GLN A 52 -1.17 5.91 -13.16
N ILE A 53 -1.51 7.16 -12.89
CA ILE A 53 -2.78 7.76 -13.31
C ILE A 53 -2.80 7.96 -14.83
N CYS A 54 -3.97 7.75 -15.46
CA CYS A 54 -4.14 8.10 -16.86
C CYS A 54 -4.09 9.63 -17.01
N THR A 55 -3.24 10.11 -17.90
CA THR A 55 -3.17 11.53 -18.29
C THR A 55 -3.17 11.62 -19.80
N PRO A 56 -3.40 12.78 -20.42
CA PRO A 56 -3.26 12.91 -21.88
C PRO A 56 -1.86 12.52 -22.42
N LYS A 57 -0.85 12.40 -21.56
CA LYS A 57 0.51 11.98 -21.90
C LYS A 57 0.77 10.49 -21.67
N VAL A 58 -0.13 9.78 -20.99
CA VAL A 58 -0.03 8.36 -20.67
C VAL A 58 -1.16 7.65 -21.42
N HIS A 59 -0.80 6.71 -22.30
CA HIS A 59 -1.78 5.97 -23.07
C HIS A 59 -2.70 5.16 -22.14
N GLU A 60 -3.96 4.97 -22.55
CA GLU A 60 -4.95 4.25 -21.75
C GLU A 60 -4.54 2.79 -21.52
N GLU A 61 -3.84 2.18 -22.48
CA GLU A 61 -3.24 0.85 -22.31
C GLU A 61 -2.15 0.79 -21.23
N ASP A 62 -1.59 1.93 -20.80
CA ASP A 62 -0.43 2.02 -19.91
C ASP A 62 -0.74 2.44 -18.47
N CYS A 63 -1.93 2.95 -18.21
CA CYS A 63 -2.38 3.29 -16.87
C CYS A 63 -3.31 2.22 -16.28
N HIS A 64 -3.67 2.35 -14.99
CA HIS A 64 -4.59 1.43 -14.30
C HIS A 64 -4.18 -0.05 -14.28
N LYS A 65 -2.89 -0.32 -14.48
CA LYS A 65 -2.27 -1.63 -14.35
C LYS A 65 -1.09 -1.55 -13.39
N TRP A 66 -0.89 -2.61 -12.62
CA TRP A 66 0.31 -2.75 -11.80
C TRP A 66 1.43 -3.27 -12.67
N VAL A 67 2.55 -2.56 -12.69
CA VAL A 67 3.78 -2.98 -13.36
C VAL A 67 4.87 -3.23 -12.34
N ASP A 68 5.72 -4.22 -12.60
CA ASP A 68 6.93 -4.43 -11.81
C ASP A 68 8.05 -3.46 -12.22
N GLU A 69 9.22 -3.57 -11.56
CA GLU A 69 10.40 -2.75 -11.83
C GLU A 69 10.95 -2.92 -13.26
N THR A 70 10.59 -4.00 -13.96
CA THR A 70 10.99 -4.27 -15.35
C THR A 70 9.96 -3.77 -16.37
N GLY A 71 8.84 -3.20 -15.91
CA GLY A 71 7.74 -2.71 -16.74
C GLY A 71 6.75 -3.79 -17.17
N ASN A 72 6.89 -5.02 -16.68
CA ASN A 72 5.95 -6.09 -16.99
C ASN A 72 4.67 -5.91 -16.19
N VAL A 73 3.54 -6.18 -16.82
CA VAL A 73 2.22 -6.11 -16.17
C VAL A 73 2.04 -7.30 -15.23
N VAL A 74 1.79 -7.01 -13.95
CA VAL A 74 1.68 -8.01 -12.87
C VAL A 74 0.33 -7.97 -12.16
N GLY A 75 -0.55 -7.04 -12.49
CA GLY A 75 -1.88 -6.98 -11.88
C GLY A 75 -2.83 -5.99 -12.53
N TRP A 76 -4.13 -6.28 -12.36
CA TRP A 76 -5.26 -5.48 -12.83
C TRP A 76 -6.32 -5.36 -11.73
N GLY A 77 -7.45 -4.72 -12.04
CA GLY A 77 -8.61 -4.67 -11.14
C GLY A 77 -8.60 -3.49 -10.16
N ALA A 78 -7.59 -2.64 -10.25
CA ALA A 78 -7.51 -1.37 -9.54
C ALA A 78 -7.37 -0.19 -10.52
N SER A 79 -7.76 1.00 -10.09
CA SER A 79 -7.60 2.23 -10.87
C SER A 79 -7.32 3.42 -9.96
N ILE A 80 -6.77 4.49 -10.54
CA ILE A 80 -6.51 5.75 -9.85
C ILE A 80 -7.50 6.77 -10.38
N ARG A 81 -8.35 7.32 -9.53
CA ARG A 81 -9.29 8.39 -9.92
C ARG A 81 -8.52 9.68 -10.23
N PRO A 82 -9.12 10.64 -10.99
CA PRO A 82 -8.51 11.94 -11.28
C PRO A 82 -8.04 12.74 -10.05
N ASN A 83 -8.65 12.49 -8.88
CA ASN A 83 -8.28 13.12 -7.61
C ASN A 83 -7.15 12.37 -6.85
N GLY A 84 -6.56 11.33 -7.45
CA GLY A 84 -5.49 10.52 -6.88
C GLY A 84 -5.95 9.33 -6.03
N GLN A 85 -7.24 9.12 -5.82
CA GLN A 85 -7.71 7.99 -5.01
C GLN A 85 -7.46 6.66 -5.72
N LEU A 86 -6.82 5.70 -5.03
CA LEU A 86 -6.71 4.33 -5.50
C LEU A 86 -8.02 3.59 -5.19
N VAL A 87 -8.55 2.90 -6.18
CA VAL A 87 -9.79 2.14 -6.11
C VAL A 87 -9.49 0.70 -6.49
N ILE A 88 -9.80 -0.24 -5.60
CA ILE A 88 -9.82 -1.68 -5.90
C ILE A 88 -11.28 -2.10 -5.89
N LYS A 89 -11.85 -2.39 -7.07
CA LYS A 89 -13.31 -2.62 -7.19
C LYS A 89 -13.79 -3.85 -6.42
N LYS A 90 -12.94 -4.87 -6.34
CA LYS A 90 -13.24 -6.14 -5.68
C LYS A 90 -11.97 -6.69 -5.05
N VAL A 91 -11.80 -6.44 -3.76
CA VAL A 91 -10.62 -6.88 -3.00
C VAL A 91 -10.50 -8.40 -3.00
N THR A 92 -9.29 -8.88 -3.22
CA THR A 92 -8.87 -10.28 -3.12
C THR A 92 -7.77 -10.42 -2.07
N PHE A 93 -7.42 -11.65 -1.69
CA PHE A 93 -6.28 -11.87 -0.79
C PHE A 93 -4.94 -11.45 -1.43
N GLU A 94 -4.86 -11.44 -2.76
CA GLU A 94 -3.68 -11.02 -3.53
C GLU A 94 -3.48 -9.50 -3.52
N ASP A 95 -4.42 -8.74 -2.96
CA ASP A 95 -4.26 -7.30 -2.75
C ASP A 95 -3.62 -6.98 -1.39
N ALA A 96 -3.42 -7.97 -0.51
CA ALA A 96 -2.76 -7.73 0.77
C ALA A 96 -1.30 -7.31 0.59
N GLY A 97 -0.88 -6.24 1.26
CA GLY A 97 0.46 -5.69 1.13
C GLY A 97 0.56 -4.25 1.60
N ASP A 98 1.72 -3.65 1.41
CA ASP A 98 1.97 -2.26 1.81
C ASP A 98 1.73 -1.34 0.61
N TYR A 99 1.00 -0.25 0.82
CA TYR A 99 0.63 0.73 -0.20
C TYR A 99 1.18 2.10 0.17
N SER A 100 1.73 2.81 -0.81
CA SER A 100 2.31 4.14 -0.64
C SER A 100 2.23 4.95 -1.95
N THR A 101 2.74 6.17 -1.91
CA THR A 101 2.92 7.00 -3.10
C THR A 101 4.36 7.52 -3.14
N PRO A 102 5.03 7.49 -4.31
CA PRO A 102 6.37 8.10 -4.45
C PRO A 102 6.30 9.63 -4.59
N ASP A 103 5.10 10.20 -4.70
CA ASP A 103 4.90 11.63 -4.93
C ASP A 103 5.12 12.45 -3.65
N ASP A 104 4.96 11.83 -2.48
CA ASP A 104 5.17 12.47 -1.19
C ASP A 104 6.63 12.31 -0.73
N LYS A 105 7.45 13.30 -1.08
CA LYS A 105 8.84 13.40 -0.58
C LYS A 105 8.92 13.94 0.85
N SER A 106 7.81 14.46 1.39
CA SER A 106 7.78 15.16 2.68
C SER A 106 7.36 14.28 3.85
N ASP A 107 6.65 13.17 3.60
CA ASP A 107 6.32 12.20 4.64
C ASP A 107 6.64 10.75 4.23
N PRO A 108 7.82 10.22 4.60
CA PRO A 108 8.18 8.81 4.37
C PRO A 108 7.33 7.82 5.19
N ARG A 109 6.33 8.29 5.95
CA ARG A 109 5.49 7.46 6.83
C ARG A 109 4.11 7.16 6.26
N THR A 110 3.75 7.66 5.08
CA THR A 110 2.46 7.34 4.45
C THR A 110 2.51 5.98 3.75
N ILE A 111 2.84 4.96 4.53
CA ILE A 111 2.72 3.55 4.16
C ILE A 111 1.48 3.01 4.88
N VAL A 112 0.57 2.44 4.10
CA VAL A 112 -0.63 1.80 4.62
C VAL A 112 -0.51 0.30 4.38
N SER A 113 -0.49 -0.48 5.45
CA SER A 113 -0.51 -1.94 5.35
C SER A 113 -1.96 -2.41 5.18
N LEU A 114 -2.28 -2.96 4.01
CA LEU A 114 -3.58 -3.52 3.70
C LEU A 114 -3.67 -4.97 4.16
N VAL A 115 -4.58 -5.24 5.08
CA VAL A 115 -4.91 -6.59 5.57
C VAL A 115 -6.30 -6.97 5.07
N VAL A 116 -6.43 -8.15 4.47
CA VAL A 116 -7.69 -8.62 3.89
C VAL A 116 -8.33 -9.65 4.84
N GLU A 117 -9.54 -9.37 5.28
CA GLU A 117 -10.29 -10.22 6.20
C GLU A 117 -11.53 -10.82 5.51
N ARG A 118 -11.92 -12.02 5.94
CA ARG A 118 -13.23 -12.57 5.61
C ARG A 118 -14.28 -11.86 6.45
N ARG A 119 -15.46 -11.66 5.87
CA ARG A 119 -16.62 -11.13 6.58
C ARG A 119 -17.11 -12.08 7.67
#